data_AF-A0A6N6MN92-F1
#
_entry.id   AF-A0A6N6MN92-F1
#
_cell.length_a   1.000
_cell.length_b   1.000
_cell.length_c   1.000
_cell.angle_alpha   90.00
_cell.angle_beta   90.00
_cell.angle_gamma   90.00
#
_symmetry.space_group_name_H-M   'P 1'
#
loop_
_entity.id
_entity.type
_entity.pdbx_description
1 polymer ?
#
loop_
_entity_poly.entity_id
_entity_poly.type
_entity_poly.pdbx_seq_one_letter_code
_entity_poly.pdbx_strand_id
1 'polypeptide(L)'
;MIAASEIKSRFRRRLHAADLRKDTLRQKLIEEGTRVLEPVIGVLAVMAEVLDEEGNAHGRIEGLSIEVDDEDLVCLHPALHRDAGPEHKLTIKYGPVLGGSNFLSVSGLGSKYAETLFPAPTNAISSLGRSVGNDLLLEEGRAGELADILRDLVEEFYAGEAEPAPVHHLRLVQSA
;
A
#
# COMPACT_ATOMS: atom_id res chain seq x y z
N MET A 1 -33.05 35.59 -23.55
CA MET A 1 -32.26 35.67 -22.31
C MET A 1 -32.58 34.44 -21.48
N ILE A 2 -31.58 33.60 -21.16
CA ILE A 2 -31.78 32.45 -20.28
C ILE A 2 -31.97 33.00 -18.85
N ALA A 3 -33.04 32.59 -18.17
CA ALA A 3 -33.31 33.07 -16.82
C ALA A 3 -32.21 32.59 -15.86
N ALA A 4 -31.76 33.45 -14.95
CA ALA A 4 -30.71 33.10 -13.98
C ALA A 4 -31.05 31.86 -13.12
N SER A 5 -32.33 31.57 -12.91
CA SER A 5 -32.83 30.36 -12.25
C SER A 5 -32.53 29.08 -13.05
N GLU A 6 -32.64 29.14 -14.36
CA GLU A 6 -32.38 28.03 -15.27
C GLU A 6 -30.88 27.70 -15.35
N ILE A 7 -30.03 28.73 -15.36
CA ILE A 7 -28.57 28.60 -15.25
C ILE A 7 -28.18 27.92 -13.93
N LYS A 8 -28.72 28.40 -12.79
CA LYS A 8 -28.46 27.82 -11.46
C LYS A 8 -28.92 26.35 -11.38
N SER A 9 -30.10 26.03 -11.91
CA SER A 9 -30.61 24.66 -11.96
C SER A 9 -29.73 23.73 -12.79
N ARG A 10 -29.25 24.20 -13.96
CA ARG A 10 -28.35 23.42 -14.82
C ARG A 10 -26.99 23.21 -14.17
N PHE A 11 -26.43 24.23 -13.52
CA PHE A 11 -25.15 24.13 -12.82
C PHE A 11 -25.21 23.15 -11.63
N ARG A 12 -26.25 23.25 -10.78
CA ARG A 12 -26.47 22.30 -9.67
C ARG A 12 -26.57 20.85 -10.14
N ARG A 13 -27.31 20.60 -11.23
CA ARG A 13 -27.41 19.25 -11.83
C ARG A 13 -26.06 18.73 -12.33
N ARG A 14 -25.24 19.59 -12.92
CA ARG A 14 -23.88 19.23 -13.36
C ARG A 14 -22.95 18.93 -12.19
N LEU A 15 -23.04 19.71 -11.12
CA LEU A 15 -22.25 19.48 -9.91
C LEU A 15 -22.63 18.15 -9.26
N HIS A 16 -23.93 17.90 -9.03
CA HIS A 16 -24.41 16.62 -8.50
C HIS A 16 -24.04 15.42 -9.39
N ALA A 17 -24.06 15.59 -10.72
CA ALA A 17 -23.62 14.54 -11.64
C ALA A 17 -22.10 14.30 -11.58
N ALA A 18 -21.30 15.32 -11.26
CA ALA A 18 -19.87 15.17 -11.03
C ALA A 18 -19.60 14.46 -9.70
N ASP A 19 -20.32 14.82 -8.64
CA ASP A 19 -20.21 14.18 -7.32
C ASP A 19 -20.53 12.69 -7.40
N LEU A 20 -21.66 12.32 -8.01
CA LEU A 20 -22.03 10.90 -8.22
C LEU A 20 -20.96 10.11 -8.99
N ARG A 21 -20.33 10.74 -10.00
CA ARG A 21 -19.26 10.08 -10.77
C ARG A 21 -18.02 9.88 -9.93
N LYS A 22 -17.66 10.86 -9.09
CA LYS A 22 -16.55 10.75 -8.15
C LYS A 22 -16.81 9.60 -7.16
N ASP A 23 -17.99 9.54 -6.56
CA ASP A 23 -18.35 8.49 -5.60
C ASP A 23 -18.32 7.11 -6.24
N THR A 24 -18.85 6.98 -7.46
CA THR A 24 -18.81 5.71 -8.20
C THR A 24 -17.38 5.26 -8.52
N LEU A 25 -16.51 6.19 -8.90
CA LEU A 25 -15.09 5.88 -9.18
C LEU A 25 -14.37 5.48 -7.89
N ARG A 26 -14.60 6.20 -6.80
CA ARG A 26 -14.05 5.88 -5.47
C ARG A 26 -14.45 4.48 -5.03
N GLN A 27 -15.73 4.13 -5.15
CA GLN A 27 -16.19 2.79 -4.79
C GLN A 27 -15.49 1.69 -5.60
N LYS A 28 -15.35 1.90 -6.92
CA LYS A 28 -14.62 0.95 -7.77
C LYS A 28 -13.15 0.80 -7.38
N LEU A 29 -12.48 1.90 -7.06
CA LEU A 29 -11.10 1.90 -6.59
C LEU A 29 -10.95 1.11 -5.29
N ILE A 30 -11.89 1.25 -4.36
CA ILE A 30 -11.91 0.51 -3.09
C ILE A 30 -12.11 -0.98 -3.34
N GLU A 31 -13.09 -1.35 -4.16
CA GLU A 31 -13.38 -2.75 -4.52
C GLU A 31 -12.17 -3.39 -5.21
N GLU A 32 -11.57 -2.69 -6.16
CA GLU A 32 -10.40 -3.15 -6.90
C GLU A 32 -9.18 -3.28 -6.00
N GLY A 33 -8.86 -2.25 -5.20
CA GLY A 33 -7.73 -2.26 -4.29
C GLY A 33 -7.85 -3.34 -3.22
N THR A 34 -9.06 -3.57 -2.69
CA THR A 34 -9.32 -4.66 -1.75
C THR A 34 -9.02 -6.02 -2.37
N ARG A 35 -9.48 -6.25 -3.61
CA ARG A 35 -9.19 -7.48 -4.36
C ARG A 35 -7.70 -7.65 -4.64
N VAL A 36 -7.01 -6.57 -5.02
CA VAL A 36 -5.58 -6.62 -5.34
C VAL A 36 -4.75 -6.88 -4.08
N LEU A 37 -5.15 -6.36 -2.91
CA LEU A 37 -4.45 -6.59 -1.64
C LEU A 37 -4.80 -7.92 -0.96
N GLU A 38 -5.81 -8.66 -1.44
CA GLU A 38 -6.25 -9.93 -0.86
C GLU A 38 -5.12 -10.96 -0.64
N PRO A 39 -4.20 -11.20 -1.60
CA PRO A 39 -3.10 -12.15 -1.39
C PRO A 39 -2.16 -11.72 -0.25
N VAL A 40 -1.89 -10.43 -0.14
CA VAL A 40 -1.02 -9.85 0.88
C VAL A 40 -1.65 -9.99 2.26
N ILE A 41 -2.94 -9.63 2.37
CA ILE A 41 -3.69 -9.74 3.62
C ILE A 41 -3.78 -11.20 4.04
N GLY A 42 -4.05 -12.11 3.11
CA GLY A 42 -4.14 -13.54 3.38
C GLY A 42 -2.86 -14.11 4.01
N VAL A 43 -1.69 -13.80 3.43
CA VAL A 43 -0.40 -14.23 3.98
C VAL A 43 -0.16 -13.65 5.38
N LEU A 44 -0.36 -12.34 5.56
CA LEU A 44 -0.10 -11.70 6.84
C LEU A 44 -1.07 -12.15 7.94
N ALA A 45 -2.32 -12.42 7.59
CA ALA A 45 -3.32 -12.95 8.52
C ALA A 45 -2.95 -14.36 9.00
N VAL A 46 -2.56 -15.26 8.09
CA VAL A 46 -2.10 -16.60 8.46
C VAL A 46 -0.88 -16.54 9.38
N MET A 47 0.08 -15.66 9.10
CA MET A 47 1.26 -15.48 9.94
C MET A 47 0.90 -14.93 11.33
N ALA A 48 -0.08 -14.02 11.41
CA ALA A 48 -0.58 -13.50 12.67
C ALA A 48 -1.29 -14.59 13.50
N GLU A 49 -2.09 -15.45 12.86
CA GLU A 49 -2.76 -16.58 13.51
C GLU A 49 -1.74 -17.55 14.13
N VAL A 50 -0.66 -17.89 13.42
CA VAL A 50 0.41 -18.75 13.94
C VAL A 50 1.08 -18.14 15.18
N LEU A 51 1.31 -16.82 15.20
CA LEU A 51 1.90 -16.15 16.37
C LEU A 51 0.96 -16.18 17.58
N ASP A 52 -0.35 -16.04 17.35
CA ASP A 52 -1.36 -16.13 18.40
C ASP A 52 -1.47 -17.57 18.97
N GLU A 53 -1.38 -18.60 18.13
CA GLU A 53 -1.37 -20.01 18.54
C GLU A 53 -0.18 -20.35 19.48
N GLU A 54 0.99 -19.75 19.22
CA GLU A 54 2.19 -19.87 20.05
C GLU A 54 2.14 -18.96 21.32
N GLY A 55 0.97 -18.39 21.62
CA GLY A 55 0.78 -17.56 22.80
C GLY A 55 1.57 -16.24 22.75
N ASN A 56 1.83 -15.71 21.56
CA ASN A 56 2.55 -14.46 21.30
C ASN A 56 3.99 -14.42 21.83
N ALA A 57 4.61 -15.58 22.09
CA ALA A 57 5.98 -15.65 22.64
C ALA A 57 7.06 -15.00 21.76
N HIS A 58 6.79 -14.84 20.46
CA HIS A 58 7.70 -14.25 19.48
C HIS A 58 7.35 -12.80 19.13
N GLY A 59 6.14 -12.34 19.48
CA GLY A 59 5.59 -11.05 19.13
C GLY A 59 4.27 -11.15 18.38
N ARG A 60 3.90 -10.09 17.63
CA ARG A 60 2.58 -9.98 16.97
C ARG A 60 2.59 -9.09 15.73
N ILE A 61 1.61 -9.30 14.85
CA ILE A 61 1.38 -8.49 13.65
C ILE A 61 0.10 -7.65 13.85
N GLU A 62 0.20 -6.34 13.71
CA GLU A 62 -0.93 -5.41 13.76
C GLU A 62 -1.17 -4.74 12.40
N GLY A 63 -2.28 -4.00 12.26
CA GLY A 63 -2.52 -3.15 11.08
C GLY A 63 -2.96 -3.89 9.81
N LEU A 64 -3.66 -5.02 9.96
CA LEU A 64 -4.15 -5.86 8.86
C LEU A 64 -5.48 -5.37 8.23
N SER A 65 -6.04 -4.27 8.73
CA SER A 65 -7.25 -3.67 8.18
C SER A 65 -6.92 -2.79 6.96
N ILE A 66 -7.72 -2.94 5.91
CA ILE A 66 -7.70 -2.00 4.78
C ILE A 66 -8.26 -0.65 5.23
N GLU A 67 -7.54 0.41 4.91
CA GLU A 67 -7.93 1.79 5.12
C GLU A 67 -8.00 2.54 3.78
N VAL A 68 -8.69 3.68 3.75
CA VAL A 68 -8.67 4.60 2.61
C VAL A 68 -8.14 5.93 3.08
N ASP A 69 -7.02 6.38 2.51
CA ASP A 69 -6.39 7.63 2.94
C ASP A 69 -7.06 8.89 2.35
N ASP A 70 -6.57 10.06 2.75
CA ASP A 70 -7.09 11.36 2.31
C ASP A 70 -6.94 11.59 0.79
N GLU A 71 -6.10 10.80 0.12
CA GLU A 71 -5.86 10.83 -1.33
C GLU A 71 -6.74 9.80 -2.08
N ASP A 72 -7.73 9.20 -1.40
CA ASP A 72 -8.59 8.13 -1.92
C ASP A 72 -7.81 6.86 -2.32
N LEU A 73 -6.61 6.62 -1.74
CA LEU A 73 -5.83 5.41 -1.96
C LEU A 73 -6.22 4.33 -0.96
N VAL A 74 -6.25 3.07 -1.44
CA VAL A 74 -6.51 1.90 -0.59
C VAL A 74 -5.20 1.48 0.06
N CYS A 75 -5.15 1.47 1.38
CA CYS A 75 -3.92 1.32 2.15
C CYS A 75 -4.00 0.13 3.11
N LEU A 76 -2.84 -0.47 3.37
CA LEU A 76 -2.59 -1.48 4.39
C LEU A 76 -1.29 -1.11 5.11
N HIS A 77 -1.30 -1.08 6.43
CA HIS A 77 -0.18 -0.63 7.25
C HIS A 77 0.24 -1.67 8.28
N PRO A 78 0.78 -2.83 7.84
CA PRO A 78 1.18 -3.86 8.77
C PRO A 78 2.35 -3.40 9.64
N ALA A 79 2.28 -3.70 10.93
CA ALA A 79 3.34 -3.47 11.88
C ALA A 79 3.76 -4.80 12.53
N LEU A 80 5.04 -5.12 12.47
CA LEU A 80 5.62 -6.31 13.10
C LEU A 80 6.27 -5.89 14.43
N HIS A 81 5.87 -6.56 15.51
CA HIS A 81 6.35 -6.27 16.86
C HIS A 81 7.06 -7.49 17.43
N ARG A 82 8.24 -7.29 18.03
CA ARG A 82 8.84 -8.25 18.98
C ARG A 82 8.62 -7.76 20.41
N ASP A 83 8.50 -8.67 21.37
CA ASP A 83 8.26 -8.34 22.79
C ASP A 83 9.27 -7.35 23.40
N ALA A 84 10.52 -7.38 22.92
CA ALA A 84 11.59 -6.50 23.37
C ALA A 84 12.44 -5.98 22.20
N GLY A 85 11.79 -5.48 21.14
CA GLY A 85 12.50 -5.01 19.95
C GLY A 85 11.88 -3.80 19.26
N PRO A 86 12.64 -3.17 18.35
CA PRO A 86 12.10 -2.15 17.46
C PRO A 86 10.98 -2.71 16.57
N GLU A 87 9.95 -1.89 16.39
CA GLU A 87 8.82 -2.16 15.49
C GLU A 87 9.26 -2.05 14.02
N HIS A 88 8.79 -2.97 13.18
CA HIS A 88 8.99 -2.92 11.73
C HIS A 88 7.68 -2.51 11.05
N LYS A 89 7.65 -1.32 10.45
CA LYS A 89 6.47 -0.80 9.74
C LYS A 89 6.57 -1.03 8.25
N LEU A 90 5.49 -1.55 7.70
CA LEU A 90 5.26 -1.65 6.27
C LEU A 90 4.15 -0.70 5.86
N THR A 91 4.19 -0.21 4.63
CA THR A 91 3.07 0.54 4.05
C THR A 91 2.87 0.06 2.63
N ILE A 92 1.66 -0.42 2.37
CA ILE A 92 1.25 -0.98 1.09
C ILE A 92 0.03 -0.19 0.64
N LYS A 93 0.09 0.41 -0.54
CA LYS A 93 -0.99 1.23 -1.09
C LYS A 93 -1.38 0.72 -2.47
N TYR A 94 -2.66 0.84 -2.81
CA TYR A 94 -3.19 0.65 -4.14
C TYR A 94 -3.92 1.91 -4.59
N GLY A 95 -3.55 2.41 -5.75
CA GLY A 95 -4.30 3.48 -6.39
C GLY A 95 -3.54 4.17 -7.52
N PRO A 96 -4.09 5.25 -8.07
CA PRO A 96 -3.58 5.88 -9.27
C PRO A 96 -2.23 6.55 -9.02
N VAL A 97 -1.26 6.24 -9.88
CA VAL A 97 0.02 6.96 -9.95
C VAL A 97 -0.04 7.97 -11.09
N LEU A 98 0.87 8.96 -11.07
CA LEU A 98 1.12 9.91 -12.16
C LEU A 98 1.07 9.19 -13.53
N GLY A 99 0.06 9.52 -14.33
CA GLY A 99 -0.21 8.87 -15.62
C GLY A 99 -1.55 8.14 -15.71
N GLY A 100 -2.27 7.98 -14.60
CA GLY A 100 -3.67 7.51 -14.57
C GLY A 100 -3.86 6.00 -14.49
N SER A 101 -2.79 5.23 -14.36
CA SER A 101 -2.85 3.79 -14.07
C SER A 101 -2.73 3.53 -12.58
N ASN A 102 -3.42 2.49 -12.09
CA ASN A 102 -3.31 2.04 -10.72
C ASN A 102 -2.07 1.16 -10.52
N PHE A 103 -1.39 1.33 -9.40
CA PHE A 103 -0.24 0.51 -9.01
C PHE A 103 -0.34 0.12 -7.53
N LEU A 104 0.36 -0.96 -7.20
CA LEU A 104 0.73 -1.29 -5.83
C LEU A 104 1.99 -0.54 -5.46
N SER A 105 1.93 0.31 -4.45
CA SER A 105 3.11 0.91 -3.81
C SER A 105 3.44 0.12 -2.56
N VAL A 106 4.71 -0.20 -2.33
CA VAL A 106 5.17 -0.77 -1.07
C VAL A 106 6.40 -0.03 -0.55
N SER A 107 6.42 0.24 0.76
CA SER A 107 7.56 0.78 1.48
C SER A 107 7.80 0.04 2.79
N GLY A 108 9.01 0.15 3.32
CA GLY A 108 9.44 -0.54 4.53
C GLY A 108 9.98 -1.95 4.32
N LEU A 109 10.08 -2.47 3.09
CA LEU A 109 10.61 -3.82 2.83
C LEU A 109 12.08 -3.99 3.22
N GLY A 110 12.92 -2.95 3.12
CA GLY A 110 14.37 -3.09 3.25
C GLY A 110 15.05 -3.52 1.95
N SER A 111 16.37 -3.32 1.83
CA SER A 111 17.10 -3.46 0.56
C SER A 111 17.12 -4.89 0.03
N LYS A 112 17.32 -5.89 0.90
CA LYS A 112 17.36 -7.32 0.53
C LYS A 112 16.11 -7.75 -0.25
N TYR A 113 14.93 -7.46 0.30
CA TYR A 113 13.65 -7.85 -0.29
C TYR A 113 13.24 -6.95 -1.47
N ALA A 114 13.64 -5.68 -1.44
CA ALA A 114 13.47 -4.77 -2.56
C ALA A 114 14.22 -5.27 -3.81
N GLU A 115 15.45 -5.78 -3.65
CA GLU A 115 16.24 -6.36 -4.73
C GLU A 115 15.63 -7.66 -5.28
N THR A 116 14.89 -8.41 -4.46
CA THR A 116 14.14 -9.58 -4.93
C THR A 116 12.98 -9.18 -5.86
N LEU A 117 12.25 -8.11 -5.53
CA LEU A 117 11.19 -7.56 -6.39
C LEU A 117 11.73 -6.87 -7.65
N PHE A 118 12.90 -6.23 -7.52
CA PHE A 118 13.54 -5.41 -8.54
C PHE A 118 15.03 -5.76 -8.66
N PRO A 119 15.38 -6.92 -9.24
CA PRO A 119 16.78 -7.26 -9.45
C PRO A 119 17.42 -6.17 -10.33
N ALA A 120 18.57 -5.66 -9.90
CA ALA A 120 19.25 -4.55 -10.57
C ALA A 120 19.40 -4.82 -12.08
N PRO A 121 19.09 -3.84 -12.94
CA PRO A 121 19.05 -4.08 -14.37
C PRO A 121 20.46 -4.36 -14.90
N THR A 122 20.69 -5.60 -15.32
CA THR A 122 21.90 -6.01 -16.06
C THR A 122 21.83 -5.60 -17.54
N ASN A 123 21.35 -4.38 -17.84
CA ASN A 123 21.22 -3.76 -19.19
C ASN A 123 19.85 -3.86 -19.89
N ALA A 124 18.74 -3.67 -19.18
CA ALA A 124 17.48 -3.32 -19.82
C ALA A 124 16.76 -2.26 -18.99
N ILE A 125 16.27 -1.21 -19.66
CA ILE A 125 15.35 -0.23 -19.08
C ILE A 125 14.07 -1.00 -18.77
N SER A 126 13.99 -1.54 -17.56
CA SER A 126 12.89 -2.39 -17.14
C SER A 126 11.63 -1.54 -16.94
N SER A 127 10.61 -1.83 -17.72
CA SER A 127 9.22 -1.38 -17.52
C SER A 127 8.56 -1.99 -16.27
N LEU A 128 9.33 -2.65 -15.40
CA LEU A 128 8.85 -3.57 -14.36
C LEU A 128 8.46 -2.92 -13.03
N GLY A 129 8.66 -1.61 -12.91
CA GLY A 129 8.24 -0.80 -11.77
C GLY A 129 9.19 0.37 -11.54
N ARG A 130 8.70 1.37 -10.81
CA ARG A 130 9.41 2.63 -10.59
C ARG A 130 9.60 2.83 -9.09
N SER A 131 10.80 3.19 -8.68
CA SER A 131 11.01 3.74 -7.34
C SER A 131 10.61 5.22 -7.36
N VAL A 132 9.69 5.61 -6.47
CA VAL A 132 9.33 7.03 -6.26
C VAL A 132 9.59 7.34 -4.79
N GLY A 133 10.77 7.91 -4.50
CA GLY A 133 11.23 8.05 -3.11
C GLY A 133 11.62 6.68 -2.53
N ASN A 134 11.06 6.33 -1.37
CA ASN A 134 11.29 5.04 -0.70
C ASN A 134 10.30 3.94 -1.12
N ASP A 135 9.36 4.29 -2.01
CA ASP A 135 8.27 3.43 -2.44
C ASP A 135 8.65 2.67 -3.70
N LEU A 136 8.30 1.38 -3.73
CA LEU A 136 8.43 0.52 -4.89
C LEU A 136 7.05 0.35 -5.54
N LEU A 137 6.95 0.71 -6.81
CA LEU A 137 5.70 0.61 -7.58
C LEU A 137 5.65 -0.68 -8.40
N LEU A 138 4.65 -1.50 -8.15
CA LEU A 138 4.37 -2.80 -8.74
C LEU A 138 3.06 -2.74 -9.53
N GLU A 139 2.99 -3.49 -10.63
CA GLU A 139 1.73 -3.72 -11.33
C GLU A 139 0.78 -4.56 -10.46
N GLU A 140 -0.54 -4.36 -10.61
CA GLU A 140 -1.56 -5.07 -9.82
C GLU A 140 -1.46 -6.59 -9.90
N GLY A 141 -1.01 -7.14 -11.04
CA GLY A 141 -0.84 -8.58 -11.24
C GLY A 141 0.30 -9.20 -10.44
N ARG A 142 1.17 -8.38 -9.83
CA ARG A 142 2.31 -8.84 -9.02
C ARG A 142 2.00 -8.91 -7.52
N ALA A 143 0.73 -8.77 -7.12
CA ALA A 143 0.33 -8.85 -5.71
C ALA A 143 0.74 -10.18 -5.03
N GLY A 144 0.70 -11.29 -5.75
CA GLY A 144 1.13 -12.59 -5.23
C GLY A 144 2.64 -12.66 -4.95
N GLU A 145 3.45 -12.09 -5.84
CA GLU A 145 4.90 -12.01 -5.64
C GLU A 145 5.26 -11.13 -4.43
N LEU A 146 4.53 -10.01 -4.26
CA LEU A 146 4.66 -9.19 -3.06
C LEU A 146 4.29 -9.98 -1.80
N ALA A 147 3.23 -10.79 -1.85
CA ALA A 147 2.81 -11.61 -0.72
C ALA A 147 3.88 -12.65 -0.32
N ASP A 148 4.51 -13.31 -1.30
CA ASP A 148 5.61 -14.25 -1.05
C ASP A 148 6.82 -13.56 -0.39
N ILE A 149 7.16 -12.36 -0.85
CA ILE A 149 8.29 -11.61 -0.30
C ILE A 149 7.99 -11.09 1.11
N LEU A 150 6.75 -10.70 1.37
CA LEU A 150 6.30 -10.33 2.71
C LEU A 150 6.30 -11.52 3.67
N ARG A 151 5.96 -12.73 3.19
CA ARG A 151 6.12 -13.96 3.97
C ARG A 151 7.57 -14.11 4.41
N ASP A 152 8.50 -14.12 3.46
CA ASP A 152 9.93 -14.33 3.75
C ASP A 152 10.46 -13.25 4.72
N LEU A 153 10.03 -12.00 4.56
CA LEU A 153 10.36 -10.92 5.48
C LEU A 153 9.84 -11.16 6.90
N VAL A 154 8.58 -11.59 7.04
CA VAL A 154 7.97 -11.86 8.35
C VAL A 154 8.65 -13.04 9.04
N GLU A 155 8.91 -14.12 8.32
CA GLU A 155 9.63 -15.30 8.83
C GLU A 155 11.02 -14.92 9.34
N GLU A 156 11.81 -14.20 8.54
CA GLU A 156 13.14 -13.75 8.93
C GLU A 156 13.11 -12.70 10.05
N PHE A 157 12.06 -11.87 10.11
CA PHE A 157 11.86 -10.94 11.22
C PHE A 157 11.61 -11.68 12.53
N TYR A 158 10.81 -12.74 12.58
CA TYR A 158 10.63 -13.46 13.84
C TYR A 158 11.77 -14.44 14.16
N ALA A 159 12.53 -14.89 13.15
CA ALA A 159 13.76 -15.66 13.34
C ALA A 159 14.93 -14.80 13.87
N GLY A 160 14.83 -13.47 13.83
CA GLY A 160 15.89 -12.56 14.25
C GLY A 160 16.91 -12.21 13.17
N GLU A 161 16.64 -12.58 11.92
CA GLU A 161 17.54 -12.41 10.76
C GLU A 161 17.27 -11.12 9.97
N ALA A 162 16.07 -10.53 10.11
CA ALA A 162 15.75 -9.22 9.57
C ALA A 162 15.87 -8.12 10.64
N GLU A 163 16.58 -7.04 10.31
CA GLU A 163 16.62 -5.82 11.13
C GLU A 163 15.59 -4.80 10.61
N PRO A 164 14.85 -4.12 11.50
CA PRO A 164 13.93 -3.09 11.07
C PRO A 164 14.66 -1.95 10.38
N ALA A 165 14.17 -1.60 9.19
CA ALA A 165 14.73 -0.48 8.44
C ALA A 165 14.59 0.81 9.27
N PRO A 166 15.61 1.69 9.27
CA PRO A 166 15.49 2.97 9.95
C PRO A 166 14.30 3.73 9.39
N VAL A 167 13.40 4.16 10.28
CA VAL A 167 12.27 5.02 9.93
C VAL A 167 12.85 6.36 9.47
N HIS A 168 13.06 6.52 8.17
CA HIS A 168 13.40 7.81 7.61
C HIS A 168 12.16 8.68 7.69
N HIS A 169 12.05 9.44 8.78
CA HIS A 169 11.10 10.54 8.90
C HIS A 169 11.21 11.41 7.65
N LEU A 170 10.14 11.47 6.87
CA LEU A 170 9.91 12.47 5.86
C LEU A 170 10.19 13.84 6.49
N ARG A 171 11.33 14.45 6.17
CA ARG A 171 11.50 15.89 6.38
C ARG A 171 10.50 16.55 5.45
N LEU A 172 9.46 17.13 6.04
CA LEU A 172 8.66 18.19 5.42
C LEU A 172 9.64 19.14 4.72
N VAL A 173 9.47 19.27 3.41
CA VAL A 173 10.00 20.42 2.68
C VAL A 173 9.24 21.63 3.23
N GLN A 174 9.81 22.29 4.23
CA GLN A 174 9.45 23.66 4.55
C GLN A 174 10.01 24.53 3.42
N SER A 175 9.16 24.84 2.45
CA SER A 175 9.39 25.94 1.53
C SER A 175 9.30 27.25 2.34
N ALA A 176 10.40 27.98 2.40
CA ALA A 176 10.43 29.40 2.74
C ALA A 176 11.01 30.17 1.55
#